data_AF-A0A3S0BMP8-F1
#
_entry.id   AF-A0A3S0BMP8-F1
#
_cell.length_a   1.000
_cell.length_b   1.000
_cell.length_c   1.000
_cell.angle_alpha   90.00
_cell.angle_beta   90.00
_cell.angle_gamma   90.00
#
_symmetry.space_group_name_H-M   'P 1'
#
loop_
_entity.id
_entity.type
_entity.pdbx_description
1 polymer ?
#
loop_
_entity_poly.entity_id
_entity_poly.type
_entity_poly.pdbx_seq_one_letter_code
_entity_poly.pdbx_strand_id
1 'polypeptide(L)'
;MKKTAVIAIVSLLLVACITGIIVWKVKDDKAKKELAALATIATIQEKVNALYKDNQKLNLADSINNEMIKNSQDVVAQLSEEGLSAKAAALFKQASLDLNTAVNMFALKQNIEKLFDKNGALVESADLKPFKDQLEALKTDKPAFVSDMMVKLNDAEAQKEKISTATKLVEGLFTSSEKSTVKENITRAEIDEAKAKVNEIKQDKAKESLLTSIQTTDAFLESKIKAEAEAKAVAEAKAKAEADAKAKAVADANKAKSNQSTASANKSNGTPDLTGWVPYNTGDPATLLKYLASGDVIKYNGKYYASPDLVDMISNENVVKVIEISK
;
A
#
# COMPACT_ATOMS: atom_id res chain seq x y z
N MET A 1 -29.01 -41.81 24.32
CA MET A 1 -29.12 -40.35 24.50
C MET A 1 -28.94 -40.02 25.98
N LYS A 2 -27.73 -39.62 26.39
CA LYS A 2 -27.42 -39.25 27.78
C LYS A 2 -27.59 -37.75 27.91
N LYS A 3 -28.48 -37.34 28.81
CA LYS A 3 -28.89 -35.95 29.03
C LYS A 3 -27.73 -35.17 29.65
N THR A 4 -27.31 -34.12 28.96
CA THR A 4 -26.49 -33.01 29.44
C THR A 4 -27.23 -32.31 30.57
N ALA A 5 -26.75 -32.47 31.81
CA ALA A 5 -27.17 -31.65 32.93
C ALA A 5 -26.35 -30.36 32.92
N VAL A 6 -27.00 -29.28 32.52
CA VAL A 6 -26.50 -27.91 32.61
C VAL A 6 -26.32 -27.58 34.09
N ILE A 7 -25.06 -27.45 34.53
CA ILE A 7 -24.70 -26.93 35.85
C ILE A 7 -24.92 -25.42 35.80
N ALA A 8 -26.16 -25.00 36.09
CA ALA A 8 -26.53 -23.59 36.20
C ALA A 8 -27.47 -23.37 37.40
N ILE A 9 -27.08 -23.78 38.61
CA ILE A 9 -27.64 -23.28 39.87
C ILE A 9 -26.52 -23.31 40.93
N VAL A 10 -25.74 -22.24 41.04
CA VAL A 10 -25.04 -21.91 42.30
C VAL A 10 -25.17 -20.41 42.60
N SER A 11 -25.33 -19.57 41.59
CA SER A 11 -25.31 -18.11 41.75
C SER A 11 -26.57 -17.49 42.39
N LEU A 12 -27.71 -18.19 42.42
CA LEU A 12 -28.99 -17.58 42.87
C LEU A 12 -29.37 -17.88 44.32
N LEU A 13 -28.65 -18.77 45.02
CA LEU A 13 -28.99 -19.16 46.40
C LEU A 13 -28.14 -18.48 47.49
N LEU A 14 -27.09 -17.72 47.13
CA LEU A 14 -26.29 -16.98 48.12
C LEU A 14 -26.69 -15.51 48.26
N VAL A 15 -27.25 -14.88 47.21
CA VAL A 15 -27.61 -13.45 47.26
C VAL A 15 -28.94 -13.21 47.98
N ALA A 16 -29.89 -14.14 47.92
CA ALA A 16 -31.21 -13.96 48.55
C ALA A 16 -31.25 -14.24 50.07
N CYS A 17 -30.17 -14.76 50.68
CA CYS A 17 -30.17 -15.11 52.11
C CYS A 17 -29.32 -14.20 53.00
N ILE A 18 -28.61 -13.20 52.48
CA ILE A 18 -27.66 -12.40 53.30
C ILE A 18 -28.06 -10.92 53.43
N THR A 19 -28.94 -10.38 52.58
CA THR A 19 -29.28 -8.94 52.58
C THR A 19 -30.32 -8.47 53.60
N GLY A 20 -30.64 -9.26 54.63
CA GLY A 20 -31.41 -8.71 55.74
C GLY A 20 -31.65 -9.66 56.90
N ILE A 21 -30.97 -9.39 58.04
CA ILE A 21 -31.33 -9.78 59.41
C ILE A 21 -31.28 -11.33 59.61
N ILE A 22 -30.37 -11.92 60.40
CA ILE A 22 -30.37 -11.99 61.87
C ILE A 22 -28.96 -12.42 62.33
N VAL A 23 -28.15 -11.52 62.90
CA VAL A 23 -26.97 -11.89 63.72
C VAL A 23 -27.37 -12.14 65.19
N TRP A 24 -28.67 -12.07 65.54
CA TRP A 24 -29.13 -12.21 66.91
C TRP A 24 -29.51 -13.66 67.28
N LYS A 25 -28.71 -14.23 68.19
CA LYS A 25 -28.87 -15.48 68.97
C LYS A 25 -28.42 -16.83 68.38
N VAL A 26 -27.31 -16.87 67.64
CA VAL A 26 -26.53 -18.13 67.56
C VAL A 26 -25.66 -18.22 68.82
N LYS A 27 -25.99 -19.13 69.75
CA LYS A 27 -25.22 -19.38 70.98
C LYS A 27 -23.97 -20.26 70.76
N ASP A 28 -23.87 -20.90 69.60
CA ASP A 28 -22.76 -21.77 69.23
C ASP A 28 -21.67 -20.98 68.48
N ASP A 29 -20.51 -20.81 69.13
CA ASP A 29 -19.35 -20.10 68.57
C ASP A 29 -18.88 -20.69 67.24
N LYS A 30 -19.09 -21.99 67.01
CA LYS A 30 -18.74 -22.66 65.75
C LYS A 30 -19.64 -22.19 64.61
N ALA A 31 -20.95 -22.19 64.83
CA ALA A 31 -21.92 -21.73 63.83
C ALA A 31 -21.77 -20.22 63.54
N LYS A 32 -21.42 -19.41 64.55
CA LYS A 32 -21.12 -17.98 64.36
C LYS A 32 -19.87 -17.76 63.48
N LYS A 33 -18.80 -18.52 63.71
CA LYS A 33 -17.58 -18.47 62.88
C LYS A 33 -17.85 -18.93 61.44
N GLU A 34 -18.65 -19.98 61.27
CA GLU A 34 -19.02 -20.50 59.94
C GLU A 34 -19.85 -19.47 59.15
N LEU A 35 -20.84 -18.83 59.78
CA LEU A 35 -21.64 -17.78 59.14
C LEU A 35 -20.78 -16.58 58.73
N ALA A 36 -19.83 -16.16 59.58
CA ALA A 36 -18.90 -15.07 59.26
C ALA A 36 -18.01 -15.43 58.05
N ALA A 37 -17.48 -16.65 57.99
CA ALA A 37 -16.71 -17.12 56.85
C ALA A 37 -17.53 -17.14 55.55
N LEU A 38 -18.77 -17.63 55.61
CA LEU A 38 -19.68 -17.63 54.45
C LEU A 38 -20.04 -16.22 53.98
N ALA A 39 -20.23 -15.27 54.91
CA ALA A 39 -20.46 -13.87 54.56
C ALA A 39 -19.23 -13.25 53.85
N THR A 40 -18.01 -13.52 54.34
CA THR A 40 -16.78 -13.11 53.65
C THR A 40 -16.66 -13.73 52.26
N ILE A 41 -16.97 -15.03 52.11
CA ILE A 41 -16.96 -15.72 50.82
C ILE A 41 -17.97 -15.12 49.85
N ALA A 42 -19.17 -14.74 50.32
CA ALA A 42 -20.16 -14.07 49.49
C ALA A 42 -19.63 -12.73 48.96
N THR A 43 -18.97 -11.95 49.81
CA THR A 43 -18.29 -10.70 49.40
C THR A 43 -17.19 -10.96 48.38
N ILE A 44 -16.37 -12.00 48.57
CA ILE A 44 -15.34 -12.41 47.59
C ILE A 44 -16.01 -12.73 46.25
N GLN A 45 -17.06 -13.55 46.26
CA GLN A 45 -17.77 -13.95 45.04
C GLN A 45 -18.38 -12.75 44.31
N GLU A 46 -18.96 -11.79 45.04
CA GLU A 46 -19.48 -10.55 44.46
C GLU A 46 -18.38 -9.77 43.72
N LYS A 47 -17.24 -9.53 44.38
CA LYS A 47 -16.10 -8.80 43.78
C LYS A 47 -15.52 -9.54 42.59
N VAL A 48 -15.34 -10.86 42.70
CA VAL A 48 -14.83 -11.69 41.59
C VAL A 48 -15.82 -11.71 40.43
N ASN A 49 -17.13 -11.83 40.68
CA ASN A 49 -18.14 -11.82 39.63
C ASN A 49 -18.17 -10.47 38.88
N ALA A 50 -17.89 -9.35 39.56
CA ALA A 50 -17.80 -8.03 38.92
C ALA A 50 -16.61 -7.90 37.93
N LEU A 51 -15.63 -8.81 37.96
CA LEU A 51 -14.56 -8.87 36.97
C LEU A 51 -15.00 -9.49 35.65
N TYR A 52 -16.16 -10.14 35.63
CA TYR A 52 -16.70 -10.84 34.47
C TYR A 52 -17.88 -10.09 33.89
N LYS A 53 -18.09 -10.27 32.59
CA LYS A 53 -19.21 -9.66 31.86
C LYS A 53 -20.56 -10.16 32.36
N ASP A 54 -20.60 -11.43 32.74
CA ASP A 54 -21.80 -12.14 33.17
C ASP A 54 -21.45 -13.32 34.09
N ASN A 55 -22.49 -13.98 34.57
CA ASN A 55 -22.40 -15.15 35.45
C ASN A 55 -21.81 -16.39 34.77
N GLN A 56 -21.73 -16.44 33.44
CA GLN A 56 -21.10 -17.55 32.72
C GLN A 56 -19.56 -17.41 32.73
N LYS A 57 -19.04 -16.22 33.04
CA LYS A 57 -17.60 -15.96 33.17
C LYS A 57 -16.80 -16.36 31.93
N LEU A 58 -17.42 -16.21 30.76
CA LEU A 58 -16.81 -16.52 29.46
C LEU A 58 -15.97 -15.35 28.94
N ASN A 59 -16.19 -14.15 29.49
CA ASN A 59 -15.49 -12.93 29.12
C ASN A 59 -15.36 -11.97 30.31
N LEU A 60 -14.39 -11.06 30.23
CA LEU A 60 -14.15 -10.02 31.24
C LEU A 60 -15.19 -8.90 31.14
N ALA A 61 -15.44 -8.23 32.26
CA ALA A 61 -16.24 -7.02 32.29
C ALA A 61 -15.58 -5.92 31.44
N ASP A 62 -16.39 -5.12 30.75
CA ASP A 62 -15.87 -4.04 29.88
C ASP A 62 -15.09 -2.98 30.69
N SER A 63 -15.50 -2.75 31.95
CA SER A 63 -14.89 -1.78 32.88
C SER A 63 -13.72 -2.32 33.71
N ILE A 64 -13.32 -3.58 33.50
CA ILE A 64 -12.25 -4.20 34.30
C ILE A 64 -10.97 -3.38 34.27
N ASN A 65 -10.33 -3.23 35.42
CA ASN A 65 -9.09 -2.48 35.58
C ASN A 65 -8.23 -3.03 36.74
N ASN A 66 -7.03 -2.48 36.89
CA ASN A 66 -6.09 -2.89 37.94
C ASN A 66 -6.66 -2.72 39.37
N GLU A 67 -7.48 -1.69 39.61
CA GLU A 67 -8.06 -1.44 40.92
C GLU A 67 -9.10 -2.50 41.29
N MET A 68 -9.98 -2.88 40.36
CA MET A 68 -10.95 -3.96 40.58
C MET A 68 -10.26 -5.30 40.87
N ILE A 69 -9.19 -5.60 40.13
CA ILE A 69 -8.37 -6.81 40.35
C ILE A 69 -7.72 -6.79 41.73
N LYS A 70 -7.05 -5.68 42.08
CA LYS A 70 -6.39 -5.53 43.38
C LYS A 70 -7.38 -5.64 44.53
N ASN A 71 -8.51 -4.94 44.46
CA ASN A 71 -9.56 -5.01 45.47
C ASN A 71 -10.08 -6.45 45.65
N SER A 72 -10.19 -7.23 44.56
CA SER A 72 -10.60 -8.63 44.64
C SER A 72 -9.52 -9.51 45.29
N GLN A 73 -8.25 -9.30 44.97
CA GLN A 73 -7.11 -9.99 45.59
C GLN A 73 -7.01 -9.67 47.09
N ASP A 74 -7.18 -8.41 47.48
CA ASP A 74 -7.11 -7.95 48.87
C ASP A 74 -8.22 -8.61 49.71
N VAL A 75 -9.44 -8.77 49.18
CA VAL A 75 -10.53 -9.45 49.90
C VAL A 75 -10.30 -10.96 49.97
N VAL A 76 -9.77 -11.60 48.92
CA VAL A 76 -9.39 -13.02 48.97
C VAL A 76 -8.31 -13.28 50.03
N ALA A 77 -7.34 -12.37 50.18
CA ALA A 77 -6.27 -12.50 51.17
C ALA A 77 -6.74 -12.40 52.63
N GLN A 78 -7.95 -11.90 52.90
CA GLN A 78 -8.51 -11.80 54.25
C GLN A 78 -9.00 -13.14 54.81
N LEU A 79 -9.13 -14.17 53.97
CA LEU A 79 -9.64 -15.48 54.38
C LEU A 79 -8.60 -16.57 54.16
N SER A 80 -8.28 -17.31 55.22
CA SER A 80 -7.50 -18.55 55.13
C SER A 80 -8.44 -19.74 54.85
N GLU A 81 -7.96 -20.71 54.07
CA GLU A 81 -8.67 -21.98 53.87
C GLU A 81 -8.69 -22.83 55.15
N GLU A 82 -7.76 -22.58 56.07
CA GLU A 82 -7.65 -23.31 57.33
C GLU A 82 -8.85 -23.04 58.25
N GLY A 83 -9.46 -24.13 58.74
CA GLY A 83 -10.60 -24.06 59.66
C GLY A 83 -11.95 -23.80 58.97
N LEU A 84 -12.00 -23.68 57.64
CA LEU A 84 -13.26 -23.62 56.91
C LEU A 84 -13.99 -24.98 56.90
N SER A 85 -15.32 -24.93 56.90
CA SER A 85 -16.12 -26.12 56.59
C SER A 85 -15.90 -26.54 55.13
N ALA A 86 -16.12 -27.82 54.81
CA ALA A 86 -15.90 -28.33 53.44
C ALA A 86 -16.65 -27.52 52.36
N LYS A 87 -17.87 -27.04 52.68
CA LYS A 87 -18.66 -26.19 51.80
C LYS A 87 -18.02 -24.81 51.62
N ALA A 88 -17.61 -24.17 52.71
CA ALA A 88 -16.95 -22.86 52.67
C ALA A 88 -15.61 -22.93 51.92
N ALA A 89 -14.80 -23.95 52.17
CA ALA A 89 -13.54 -24.19 51.47
C ALA A 89 -13.75 -24.37 49.96
N ALA A 90 -14.75 -25.15 49.55
CA ALA A 90 -15.06 -25.35 48.13
C ALA A 90 -15.47 -24.03 47.43
N LEU A 91 -16.31 -23.22 48.08
CA LEU A 91 -16.74 -21.92 47.54
C LEU A 91 -15.58 -20.92 47.46
N PHE A 92 -14.74 -20.86 48.49
CA PHE A 92 -13.54 -20.02 48.52
C PHE A 92 -12.57 -20.43 47.41
N LYS A 93 -12.28 -21.72 47.29
CA LYS A 93 -11.41 -22.27 46.23
C LYS A 93 -11.91 -21.93 44.83
N GLN A 94 -13.22 -22.09 44.59
CA GLN A 94 -13.80 -21.71 43.29
C GLN A 94 -13.63 -20.21 43.01
N ALA A 95 -13.91 -19.35 43.99
CA ALA A 95 -13.75 -17.92 43.81
C ALA A 95 -12.29 -17.51 43.56
N SER A 96 -11.33 -18.15 44.23
CA SER A 96 -9.90 -17.96 44.01
C SER A 96 -9.46 -18.42 42.60
N LEU A 97 -9.98 -19.55 42.11
CA LEU A 97 -9.73 -20.01 40.74
C LEU A 97 -10.30 -19.04 39.70
N ASP A 98 -11.52 -18.54 39.93
CA ASP A 98 -12.15 -17.56 39.07
C ASP A 98 -11.39 -16.23 39.08
N LEU A 99 -10.89 -15.78 40.23
CA LEU A 99 -10.04 -14.58 40.31
C LEU A 99 -8.75 -14.75 39.51
N ASN A 100 -8.02 -15.84 39.71
CA ASN A 100 -6.77 -16.10 38.99
C ASN A 100 -6.99 -16.18 37.47
N THR A 101 -8.11 -16.75 37.05
CA THR A 101 -8.49 -16.80 35.63
C THR A 101 -8.73 -15.38 35.08
N ALA A 102 -9.46 -14.53 35.80
CA ALA A 102 -9.68 -13.14 35.40
C ALA A 102 -8.37 -12.34 35.33
N VAL A 103 -7.47 -12.52 36.31
CA VAL A 103 -6.13 -11.91 36.33
C VAL A 103 -5.33 -12.28 35.08
N ASN A 104 -5.29 -13.58 34.73
CA ASN A 104 -4.55 -14.07 33.58
C ASN A 104 -5.15 -13.56 32.25
N MET A 105 -6.48 -13.59 32.12
CA MET A 105 -7.17 -13.05 30.94
C MET A 105 -6.94 -11.54 30.80
N PHE A 106 -6.96 -10.79 31.91
CA PHE A 106 -6.73 -9.35 31.88
C PHE A 106 -5.28 -9.01 31.50
N ALA A 107 -4.30 -9.74 32.03
CA ALA A 107 -2.91 -9.61 31.64
C ALA A 107 -2.70 -9.91 30.14
N LEU A 108 -3.34 -10.97 29.63
CA LEU A 108 -3.32 -11.32 28.21
C LEU A 108 -3.94 -10.21 27.35
N LYS A 109 -5.11 -9.69 27.73
CA LYS A 109 -5.76 -8.56 27.06
C LYS A 109 -4.82 -7.36 26.97
N GLN A 110 -4.19 -6.97 28.09
CA GLN A 110 -3.24 -5.85 28.10
C GLN A 110 -2.03 -6.10 27.21
N ASN A 111 -1.49 -7.32 27.18
CA ASN A 111 -0.32 -7.61 26.36
C ASN A 111 -0.67 -7.64 24.86
N ILE A 112 -1.86 -8.11 24.49
CA ILE A 112 -2.37 -7.99 23.12
C ILE A 112 -2.59 -6.53 22.75
N GLU A 113 -3.10 -5.69 23.66
CA GLU A 113 -3.27 -4.25 23.42
C GLU A 113 -1.93 -3.53 23.18
N LYS A 114 -0.85 -3.96 23.85
CA LYS A 114 0.51 -3.42 23.64
C LYS A 114 1.13 -3.78 22.29
N LEU A 115 0.53 -4.67 21.51
CA LEU A 115 0.95 -4.92 20.13
C LEU A 115 0.67 -3.72 19.23
N PHE A 116 -0.19 -2.81 19.67
CA PHE A 116 -0.59 -1.65 18.92
C PHE A 116 -0.11 -0.38 19.59
N ASP A 117 0.24 0.61 18.79
CA ASP A 117 0.45 1.97 19.27
C ASP A 117 -0.90 2.67 19.55
N LYS A 118 -0.82 3.91 19.99
CA LYS A 118 -2.00 4.75 20.29
C LYS A 118 -2.91 5.00 19.08
N ASN A 119 -2.41 4.79 17.86
CA ASN A 119 -3.15 4.98 16.61
C ASN A 119 -3.71 3.64 16.07
N GLY A 120 -3.48 2.53 16.78
CA GLY A 120 -3.88 1.19 16.32
C GLY A 120 -2.95 0.62 15.24
N ALA A 121 -1.74 1.16 15.08
CA ALA A 121 -0.73 0.58 14.19
C ALA A 121 0.09 -0.47 14.94
N LEU A 122 0.44 -1.55 14.26
CA LEU A 122 1.26 -2.62 14.82
C LEU A 122 2.68 -2.11 15.14
N VAL A 123 3.14 -2.35 16.36
CA VAL A 123 4.50 -2.03 16.79
C VAL A 123 5.54 -2.84 16.01
N GLU A 124 6.77 -2.31 15.93
CA GLU A 124 7.87 -2.96 15.23
C GLU A 124 8.17 -4.36 15.77
N SER A 125 8.45 -5.30 14.86
CA SER A 125 8.88 -6.66 15.19
C SER A 125 7.95 -7.42 16.16
N ALA A 126 6.67 -7.07 16.20
CA ALA A 126 5.68 -7.73 17.05
C ALA A 126 5.59 -9.24 16.77
N ASP A 127 5.83 -10.06 17.80
CA ASP A 127 5.61 -11.51 17.76
C ASP A 127 4.19 -11.84 18.23
N LEU A 128 3.41 -12.46 17.35
CA LEU A 128 2.01 -12.79 17.59
C LEU A 128 1.83 -14.22 18.12
N LYS A 129 2.84 -15.09 17.95
CA LYS A 129 2.72 -16.51 18.22
C LYS A 129 2.40 -16.82 19.69
N PRO A 130 3.06 -16.21 20.69
CA PRO A 130 2.77 -16.50 22.09
C PRO A 130 1.31 -16.22 22.47
N PHE A 131 0.74 -15.14 21.92
CA PHE A 131 -0.65 -14.76 22.20
C PHE A 131 -1.66 -15.71 21.56
N LYS A 132 -1.39 -16.20 20.35
CA LYS A 132 -2.21 -17.24 19.71
C LYS A 132 -2.23 -18.53 20.52
N ASP A 133 -1.06 -18.97 20.96
CA ASP A 133 -0.93 -20.21 21.75
C ASP A 133 -1.70 -20.08 23.08
N GLN A 134 -1.61 -18.92 23.74
CA GLN A 134 -2.37 -18.63 24.97
C GLN A 134 -3.88 -18.58 24.73
N LEU A 135 -4.35 -18.01 23.62
CA LEU A 135 -5.78 -17.99 23.27
C LEU A 135 -6.31 -19.38 22.90
N GLU A 136 -5.54 -20.19 22.17
CA GLU A 136 -5.97 -21.55 21.81
C GLU A 136 -6.14 -22.42 23.08
N ALA A 137 -5.26 -22.27 24.07
CA ALA A 137 -5.40 -22.93 25.37
C ALA A 137 -6.68 -22.54 26.13
N LEU A 138 -7.23 -21.34 25.87
CA LEU A 138 -8.44 -20.83 26.51
C LEU A 138 -9.73 -21.10 25.71
N LYS A 139 -9.63 -21.62 24.48
CA LYS A 139 -10.72 -21.69 23.51
C LYS A 139 -11.94 -22.47 24.00
N THR A 140 -11.71 -23.57 24.70
CA THR A 140 -12.79 -24.41 25.24
C THR A 140 -13.48 -23.74 26.42
N ASP A 141 -12.71 -23.12 27.32
CA ASP A 141 -13.21 -22.64 28.62
C ASP A 141 -13.67 -21.17 28.59
N LYS A 142 -13.19 -20.39 27.61
CA LYS A 142 -13.42 -18.95 27.45
C LYS A 142 -13.64 -18.55 25.98
N PRO A 143 -14.57 -19.19 25.25
CA PRO A 143 -14.76 -18.97 23.82
C PRO A 143 -15.10 -17.50 23.47
N ALA A 144 -15.88 -16.82 24.32
CA ALA A 144 -16.25 -15.42 24.08
C ALA A 144 -15.04 -14.48 24.17
N PHE A 145 -14.21 -14.61 25.21
CA PHE A 145 -12.97 -13.85 25.33
C PHE A 145 -11.99 -14.15 24.19
N VAL A 146 -11.84 -15.43 23.83
CA VAL A 146 -10.97 -15.84 22.72
C VAL A 146 -11.41 -15.23 21.40
N SER A 147 -12.72 -15.21 21.12
CA SER A 147 -13.28 -14.57 19.94
C SER A 147 -12.91 -13.09 19.88
N ASP A 148 -13.12 -12.34 20.97
CA ASP A 148 -12.82 -10.90 21.02
C ASP A 148 -11.33 -10.61 20.81
N MET A 149 -10.45 -11.41 21.43
CA MET A 149 -9.00 -11.22 21.31
C MET A 149 -8.44 -11.69 19.97
N MET A 150 -9.02 -12.73 19.35
CA MET A 150 -8.66 -13.16 18.00
C MET A 150 -8.95 -12.07 16.97
N VAL A 151 -10.01 -11.27 17.12
CA VAL A 151 -10.26 -10.13 16.23
C VAL A 151 -9.07 -9.16 16.24
N LYS A 152 -8.49 -8.87 17.41
CA LYS A 152 -7.30 -8.01 17.51
C LYS A 152 -6.07 -8.66 16.87
N LEU A 153 -5.83 -9.96 17.11
CA LEU A 153 -4.69 -10.65 16.49
C LEU A 153 -4.82 -10.75 14.96
N ASN A 154 -6.03 -10.94 14.44
CA ASN A 154 -6.28 -10.94 13.00
C ASN A 154 -6.00 -9.57 12.36
N ASP A 155 -6.33 -8.46 13.04
CA ASP A 155 -5.93 -7.12 12.56
C ASP A 155 -4.40 -6.96 12.57
N ALA A 156 -3.71 -7.44 13.62
CA ALA A 156 -2.25 -7.43 13.66
C ALA A 156 -1.64 -8.23 12.49
N GLU A 157 -2.17 -9.40 12.18
CA GLU A 157 -1.73 -10.22 11.04
C GLU A 157 -1.95 -9.52 9.70
N ALA A 158 -3.14 -8.95 9.48
CA ALA A 158 -3.43 -8.20 8.28
C ALA A 158 -2.46 -7.02 8.10
N GLN A 159 -2.07 -6.35 9.19
CA GLN A 159 -1.03 -5.31 9.14
C GLN A 159 0.35 -5.88 8.78
N LYS A 160 0.77 -7.03 9.33
CA LYS A 160 2.04 -7.70 8.95
C LYS A 160 2.03 -8.10 7.48
N GLU A 161 0.93 -8.61 6.97
CA GLU A 161 0.79 -9.00 5.56
C GLU A 161 0.90 -7.79 4.63
N LYS A 162 0.24 -6.68 4.95
CA LYS A 162 0.37 -5.43 4.18
C LYS A 162 1.82 -4.93 4.13
N ILE A 163 2.50 -4.92 5.29
CA ILE A 163 3.92 -4.54 5.36
C ILE A 163 4.79 -5.49 4.53
N SER A 164 4.55 -6.80 4.60
CA SER A 164 5.30 -7.80 3.84
C SER A 164 5.09 -7.65 2.33
N THR A 165 3.84 -7.50 1.88
CA THR A 165 3.50 -7.31 0.47
C THR A 165 4.12 -6.03 -0.09
N ALA A 166 3.98 -4.91 0.62
CA ALA A 166 4.59 -3.65 0.21
C ALA A 166 6.12 -3.72 0.20
N THR A 167 6.72 -4.37 1.19
CA THR A 167 8.18 -4.61 1.24
C THR A 167 8.65 -5.38 0.00
N LYS A 168 7.97 -6.48 -0.35
CA LYS A 168 8.31 -7.29 -1.53
C LYS A 168 8.17 -6.52 -2.85
N LEU A 169 7.12 -5.70 -2.99
CA LEU A 169 6.95 -4.86 -4.17
C LEU A 169 8.08 -3.85 -4.30
N VAL A 170 8.42 -3.17 -3.19
CA VAL A 170 9.53 -2.22 -3.16
C VAL A 170 10.86 -2.90 -3.45
N GLU A 171 11.16 -4.05 -2.82
CA GLU A 171 12.35 -4.85 -3.14
C GLU A 171 12.39 -5.27 -4.62
N GLY A 172 11.23 -5.54 -5.21
CA GLY A 172 11.05 -5.83 -6.63
C GLY A 172 11.50 -4.70 -7.57
N LEU A 173 11.64 -3.47 -7.08
CA LEU A 173 12.17 -2.33 -7.86
C LEU A 173 13.71 -2.29 -7.91
N PHE A 174 14.38 -3.11 -7.09
CA PHE A 174 15.83 -3.16 -6.95
C PHE A 174 16.39 -4.51 -7.44
N THR A 175 17.69 -4.54 -7.74
CA THR A 175 18.37 -5.77 -8.17
C THR A 175 18.54 -6.78 -7.03
N SER A 176 18.51 -6.31 -5.78
CA SER A 176 18.61 -7.13 -4.57
C SER A 176 17.78 -6.54 -3.43
N SER A 177 17.55 -7.35 -2.38
CA SER A 177 16.86 -6.92 -1.16
C SER A 177 17.61 -5.86 -0.35
N GLU A 178 18.91 -5.64 -0.62
CA GLU A 178 19.69 -4.56 0.00
C GLU A 178 19.34 -3.18 -0.57
N LYS A 179 18.59 -3.13 -1.68
CA LYS A 179 18.12 -1.89 -2.32
C LYS A 179 19.25 -0.93 -2.69
N SER A 180 20.44 -1.46 -2.99
CA SER A 180 21.62 -0.69 -3.37
C SER A 180 21.61 -0.25 -4.84
N THR A 181 21.00 -1.04 -5.73
CA THR A 181 20.91 -0.75 -7.16
C THR A 181 19.48 -0.91 -7.65
N VAL A 182 18.95 0.13 -8.31
CA VAL A 182 17.62 0.11 -8.93
C VAL A 182 17.67 -0.73 -10.22
N LYS A 183 16.62 -1.50 -10.52
CA LYS A 183 16.56 -2.27 -11.77
C LYS A 183 16.54 -1.33 -12.98
N GLU A 184 17.29 -1.68 -14.02
CA GLU A 184 17.39 -0.82 -15.21
C GLU A 184 16.05 -0.64 -15.93
N ASN A 185 15.21 -1.69 -15.97
CA ASN A 185 13.97 -1.71 -16.75
C ASN A 185 12.71 -1.48 -15.90
N ILE A 186 12.82 -0.76 -14.78
CA ILE A 186 11.62 -0.39 -14.02
C ILE A 186 10.69 0.51 -14.85
N THR A 187 9.40 0.36 -14.60
CA THR A 187 8.34 1.16 -15.21
C THR A 187 7.67 2.06 -14.18
N ARG A 188 7.01 3.12 -14.66
CA ARG A 188 6.21 4.01 -13.80
C ARG A 188 5.08 3.24 -13.09
N ALA A 189 4.47 2.28 -13.80
CA ALA A 189 3.39 1.46 -13.26
C ALA A 189 3.82 0.61 -12.05
N GLU A 190 5.00 -0.01 -12.10
CA GLU A 190 5.54 -0.79 -10.97
C GLU A 190 5.82 0.09 -9.74
N ILE A 191 6.35 1.30 -9.95
CA ILE A 191 6.57 2.26 -8.86
C ILE A 191 5.24 2.70 -8.24
N ASP A 192 4.25 3.05 -9.06
CA ASP A 192 2.95 3.52 -8.60
C ASP A 192 2.19 2.42 -7.85
N GLU A 193 2.28 1.16 -8.30
CA GLU A 193 1.72 0.00 -7.59
C GLU A 193 2.37 -0.17 -6.20
N ALA A 194 3.71 -0.15 -6.13
CA ALA A 194 4.43 -0.25 -4.87
C ALA A 194 4.04 0.90 -3.92
N LYS A 195 3.95 2.13 -4.43
CA LYS A 195 3.55 3.33 -3.68
C LYS A 195 2.13 3.23 -3.15
N ALA A 196 1.19 2.72 -3.94
CA ALA A 196 -0.17 2.48 -3.49
C ALA A 196 -0.20 1.52 -2.30
N LYS A 197 0.54 0.41 -2.35
CA LYS A 197 0.62 -0.56 -1.25
C LYS A 197 1.32 -0.04 -0.01
N VAL A 198 2.39 0.74 -0.17
CA VAL A 198 3.05 1.40 0.96
C VAL A 198 2.11 2.39 1.66
N ASN A 199 1.25 3.09 0.91
CA ASN A 199 0.30 4.03 1.50
C ASN A 199 -0.79 3.38 2.36
N GLU A 200 -1.10 2.09 2.15
CA GLU A 200 -2.03 1.30 2.96
C GLU A 200 -1.46 0.88 4.34
N ILE A 201 -0.15 1.05 4.56
CA ILE A 201 0.52 0.68 5.82
C ILE A 201 0.16 1.70 6.91
N LYS A 202 -0.27 1.22 8.08
CA LYS A 202 -0.52 2.04 9.27
C LYS A 202 0.75 2.35 10.07
N GLN A 203 1.73 1.44 10.09
CA GLN A 203 2.97 1.63 10.84
C GLN A 203 3.85 2.67 10.15
N ASP A 204 3.98 3.84 10.77
CA ASP A 204 4.66 5.01 10.20
C ASP A 204 6.11 4.72 9.81
N LYS A 205 6.91 4.08 10.67
CA LYS A 205 8.32 3.81 10.38
C LYS A 205 8.53 2.90 9.16
N ALA A 206 7.78 1.81 9.05
CA ALA A 206 7.83 0.94 7.86
C ALA A 206 7.38 1.72 6.61
N LYS A 207 6.31 2.51 6.72
CA LYS A 207 5.81 3.34 5.62
C LYS A 207 6.85 4.35 5.14
N GLU A 208 7.45 5.12 6.04
CA GLU A 208 8.47 6.11 5.73
C GLU A 208 9.71 5.49 5.08
N SER A 209 10.20 4.38 5.64
CA SER A 209 11.35 3.65 5.10
C SER A 209 11.10 3.15 3.66
N LEU A 210 9.91 2.61 3.40
CA LEU A 210 9.53 2.14 2.07
C LEU A 210 9.27 3.28 1.09
N LEU A 211 8.64 4.39 1.53
CA LEU A 211 8.46 5.59 0.70
C LEU A 211 9.81 6.21 0.31
N THR A 212 10.79 6.20 1.21
CA THR A 212 12.15 6.68 0.93
C THR A 212 12.80 5.82 -0.17
N SER A 213 12.64 4.50 -0.10
CA SER A 213 13.12 3.58 -1.14
C SER A 213 12.45 3.87 -2.49
N ILE A 214 11.14 4.13 -2.49
CA ILE A 214 10.37 4.48 -3.69
C ILE A 214 10.87 5.80 -4.30
N GLN A 215 11.15 6.82 -3.49
CA GLN A 215 11.68 8.10 -3.97
C GLN A 215 13.00 7.94 -4.74
N THR A 216 13.88 7.03 -4.29
CA THR A 216 15.11 6.69 -5.02
C THR A 216 14.80 6.11 -6.40
N THR A 217 13.80 5.23 -6.50
CA THR A 217 13.39 4.62 -7.79
C THR A 217 12.71 5.63 -8.71
N ASP A 218 11.93 6.57 -8.15
CA ASP A 218 11.32 7.69 -8.88
C ASP A 218 12.39 8.55 -9.55
N ALA A 219 13.39 8.98 -8.78
CA ALA A 219 14.48 9.81 -9.27
C ALA A 219 15.33 9.09 -10.33
N PHE A 220 15.55 7.78 -10.17
CA PHE A 220 16.27 6.98 -11.16
C PHE A 220 15.53 6.93 -12.51
N LEU A 221 14.23 6.64 -12.50
CA LEU A 221 13.42 6.57 -13.73
C LEU A 221 13.35 7.92 -14.43
N GLU A 222 13.18 9.01 -13.69
CA GLU A 222 13.17 10.36 -14.26
C GLU A 222 14.51 10.73 -14.91
N SER A 223 15.63 10.40 -14.24
CA SER A 223 16.98 10.57 -14.79
C SER A 223 17.18 9.76 -16.08
N LYS A 224 16.71 8.50 -16.11
CA LYS A 224 16.79 7.63 -17.29
C LYS A 224 16.00 8.20 -18.47
N ILE A 225 14.75 8.61 -18.25
CA ILE A 225 13.90 9.21 -19.28
C ILE A 225 14.56 10.47 -19.85
N LYS A 226 15.13 11.31 -18.98
CA LYS A 226 15.84 12.53 -19.40
C LYS A 226 17.06 12.19 -20.26
N ALA A 227 17.89 11.23 -19.83
CA ALA A 227 19.07 10.80 -20.58
C ALA A 227 18.70 10.20 -21.96
N GLU A 228 17.64 9.40 -22.04
CA GLU A 228 17.15 8.84 -23.30
C GLU A 228 16.62 9.93 -24.24
N ALA A 229 15.90 10.92 -23.71
CA ALA A 229 15.42 12.06 -24.49
C ALA A 229 16.58 12.91 -25.04
N GLU A 230 17.60 13.19 -24.22
CA GLU A 230 18.81 13.90 -24.64
C GLU A 230 19.59 13.11 -25.69
N ALA A 231 19.76 11.79 -25.51
CA ALA A 231 20.42 10.92 -26.48
C ALA A 231 19.67 10.89 -27.83
N LYS A 232 18.34 10.84 -27.80
CA LYS A 232 17.51 10.89 -29.00
C LYS A 232 17.64 12.23 -29.73
N ALA A 233 17.62 13.35 -29.00
CA ALA A 233 17.80 14.68 -29.59
C ALA A 233 19.19 14.83 -30.24
N VAL A 234 20.26 14.32 -29.62
CA VAL A 234 21.61 14.30 -30.19
C VAL A 234 21.66 13.43 -31.45
N ALA A 235 21.04 12.25 -31.43
CA ALA A 235 20.99 11.36 -32.59
C ALA A 235 20.23 11.99 -33.77
N GLU A 236 19.09 12.63 -33.51
CA GLU A 236 18.30 13.36 -34.52
C GLU A 236 19.08 14.54 -35.11
N ALA A 237 19.78 15.32 -34.27
CA ALA A 237 20.62 16.43 -34.73
C ALA A 237 21.77 15.94 -35.62
N LYS A 238 22.43 14.84 -35.25
CA LYS A 238 23.50 14.22 -36.04
C LYS A 238 22.98 13.70 -37.38
N ALA A 239 21.84 13.01 -37.39
CA ALA A 239 21.21 12.51 -38.61
C ALA A 239 20.83 13.65 -39.56
N LYS A 240 20.31 14.77 -39.04
CA LYS A 240 20.01 15.96 -39.84
C LYS A 240 21.26 16.59 -40.43
N ALA A 241 22.33 16.74 -39.64
CA ALA A 241 23.59 17.30 -40.11
C ALA A 241 24.24 16.42 -41.21
N GLU A 242 24.16 15.09 -41.08
CA GLU A 242 24.65 14.15 -42.11
C GLU A 242 23.80 14.21 -43.39
N ALA A 243 22.48 14.36 -43.28
CA ALA A 243 21.60 14.55 -44.42
C ALA A 243 21.88 15.87 -45.15
N ASP A 244 22.05 16.97 -44.42
CA ASP A 244 22.39 18.29 -44.98
C ASP A 244 23.76 18.29 -45.67
N ALA A 245 24.76 17.58 -45.10
CA ALA A 245 26.08 17.44 -45.71
C ALA A 245 26.04 16.62 -47.02
N LYS A 246 25.25 15.54 -47.05
CA LYS A 246 25.04 14.75 -48.28
C LYS A 246 24.31 15.58 -49.35
N ALA A 247 23.31 16.36 -48.98
CA ALA A 247 22.60 17.24 -49.90
C ALA A 247 23.53 18.31 -50.51
N LYS A 248 24.42 18.91 -49.70
CA LYS A 248 25.46 19.82 -50.21
C LYS A 248 26.44 19.14 -51.16
N ALA A 249 26.93 17.95 -50.81
CA ALA A 249 27.86 17.21 -51.67
C ALA A 249 27.27 16.86 -53.05
N VAL A 250 25.97 16.53 -53.10
CA VAL A 250 25.26 16.29 -54.38
C VAL A 250 25.09 17.60 -55.17
N ALA A 251 24.78 18.71 -54.51
CA ALA A 251 24.69 20.02 -55.15
C ALA A 251 26.04 20.50 -55.73
N ASP A 252 27.14 20.28 -55.00
CA ASP A 252 28.49 20.64 -55.42
C ASP A 252 29.00 19.74 -56.56
N ALA A 253 28.66 18.44 -56.54
CA ALA A 253 28.95 17.52 -57.64
C ALA A 253 28.22 17.91 -58.95
N ASN A 254 26.99 18.43 -58.85
CA ASN A 254 26.25 18.94 -60.01
C ASN A 254 26.83 20.27 -60.55
N LYS A 255 27.38 21.14 -59.69
CA LYS A 255 28.13 22.33 -60.14
C LYS A 255 29.45 21.99 -60.82
N ALA A 256 30.12 20.91 -60.41
CA ALA A 256 31.37 20.47 -61.05
C ALA A 256 31.13 19.89 -62.46
N LYS A 257 29.98 19.25 -62.71
CA LYS A 257 29.59 18.77 -64.05
C LYS A 257 29.20 19.90 -65.01
N SER A 258 28.75 21.06 -64.53
CA SER A 258 28.46 22.21 -65.41
C SER A 258 29.71 22.99 -65.82
N ASN A 259 30.90 22.68 -65.28
CA ASN A 259 32.16 23.35 -65.60
C ASN A 259 33.02 22.61 -66.65
N GLN A 260 32.51 21.53 -67.25
CA GLN A 260 33.18 20.82 -68.34
C GLN A 260 32.50 21.03 -69.71
N SER A 261 31.85 22.17 -69.91
CA SER A 261 31.32 22.56 -71.22
C SER A 261 31.24 24.08 -71.39
N THR A 262 32.38 24.77 -71.37
CA THR A 262 32.52 26.08 -72.04
C THR A 262 33.95 26.25 -72.57
N ALA A 263 34.25 25.58 -73.69
CA ALA A 263 35.04 26.21 -74.74
C ALA A 263 34.03 26.82 -75.72
N SER A 264 34.19 28.12 -75.98
CA SER A 264 33.42 28.94 -76.92
C SER A 264 31.93 29.12 -76.65
N ALA A 265 31.56 30.30 -76.14
CA ALA A 265 30.27 30.91 -76.45
C ALA A 265 30.48 32.37 -76.82
N ASN A 266 30.63 32.55 -78.13
CA ASN A 266 30.41 33.78 -78.85
C ASN A 266 29.02 34.32 -78.48
N LYS A 267 28.89 35.64 -78.31
CA LYS A 267 27.60 36.32 -78.10
C LYS A 267 26.65 35.94 -79.25
N SER A 268 25.54 35.29 -78.91
CA SER A 268 24.37 35.26 -79.77
C SER A 268 23.11 35.41 -78.91
N ASN A 269 22.31 36.43 -79.25
CA ASN A 269 20.93 36.54 -78.80
C ASN A 269 20.16 35.35 -79.37
N GLY A 270 20.00 34.30 -78.56
CA GLY A 270 19.22 33.12 -78.90
C GLY A 270 17.94 33.07 -78.09
N THR A 271 16.81 32.97 -78.77
CA THR A 271 15.51 32.58 -78.21
C THR A 271 15.68 31.27 -77.41
N PRO A 272 15.27 31.18 -76.13
CA PRO A 272 15.32 29.94 -75.37
C PRO A 272 14.47 28.87 -76.05
N ASP A 273 15.02 27.67 -76.21
CA ASP A 273 14.24 26.50 -76.61
C ASP A 273 13.35 26.07 -75.42
N LEU A 274 12.05 26.31 -75.56
CA LEU A 274 11.04 25.99 -74.55
C LEU A 274 10.34 24.65 -74.85
N THR A 275 10.90 23.81 -75.72
CA THR A 275 10.30 22.51 -76.02
C THR A 275 10.21 21.66 -74.75
N GLY A 276 8.99 21.28 -74.37
CA GLY A 276 8.69 20.51 -73.14
C GLY A 276 8.50 21.34 -71.88
N TRP A 277 8.80 22.65 -71.89
CA TRP A 277 8.54 23.54 -70.77
C TRP A 277 7.06 23.93 -70.73
N VAL A 278 6.43 23.83 -69.57
CA VAL A 278 5.00 24.16 -69.41
C VAL A 278 4.82 25.47 -68.63
N PRO A 279 3.77 26.27 -68.91
CA PRO A 279 3.48 27.45 -68.13
C PRO A 279 3.35 27.11 -66.63
N TYR A 280 4.00 27.91 -65.81
CA TYR A 280 4.08 27.69 -64.37
C TYR A 280 3.56 28.90 -63.62
N ASN A 281 2.78 28.64 -62.56
CA ASN A 281 2.31 29.68 -61.64
C ASN A 281 2.17 29.04 -60.26
N THR A 282 3.02 29.44 -59.32
CA THR A 282 2.78 29.13 -57.91
C THR A 282 2.01 30.27 -57.30
N GLY A 283 0.96 29.94 -56.55
CA GLY A 283 0.33 30.91 -55.66
C GLY A 283 1.23 31.32 -54.48
N ASP A 284 2.35 30.61 -54.28
CA ASP A 284 3.30 30.85 -53.19
C ASP A 284 4.64 31.44 -53.70
N PRO A 285 4.98 32.70 -53.32
CA PRO A 285 6.24 33.34 -53.73
C PRO A 285 7.51 32.64 -53.25
N ALA A 286 7.49 31.97 -52.08
CA ALA A 286 8.67 31.29 -51.55
C ALA A 286 9.04 30.05 -52.40
N THR A 287 8.03 29.30 -52.80
CA THR A 287 8.15 28.15 -53.71
C THR A 287 8.60 28.58 -55.10
N LEU A 288 8.08 29.71 -55.61
CA LEU A 288 8.55 30.28 -56.88
C LEU A 288 10.03 30.63 -56.82
N LEU A 289 10.46 31.31 -55.75
CA LEU A 289 11.85 31.73 -55.59
C LEU A 289 12.79 30.53 -55.47
N LYS A 290 12.35 29.47 -54.76
CA LYS A 290 13.07 28.20 -54.65
C LYS A 290 13.30 27.56 -56.02
N TYR A 291 12.27 27.46 -56.86
CA TYR A 291 12.39 26.83 -58.18
C TYR A 291 13.08 27.71 -59.23
N LEU A 292 12.99 29.04 -59.09
CA LEU A 292 13.83 29.96 -59.86
C LEU A 292 15.31 29.79 -59.50
N ALA A 293 15.62 29.62 -58.21
CA ALA A 293 16.99 29.44 -57.75
C ALA A 293 17.59 28.08 -58.14
N SER A 294 16.77 27.02 -58.24
CA SER A 294 17.22 25.70 -58.72
C SER A 294 17.31 25.59 -60.24
N GLY A 295 16.71 26.54 -60.97
CA GLY A 295 16.64 26.50 -62.44
C GLY A 295 15.50 25.62 -62.98
N ASP A 296 14.67 25.07 -62.09
CA ASP A 296 13.48 24.29 -62.46
C ASP A 296 12.36 25.16 -63.02
N VAL A 297 12.43 26.47 -62.77
CA VAL A 297 11.54 27.49 -63.34
C VAL A 297 12.36 28.58 -64.00
N ILE A 298 11.93 29.02 -65.18
CA ILE A 298 12.52 30.16 -65.89
C ILE A 298 11.47 31.23 -66.18
N LYS A 299 11.91 32.49 -66.29
CA LYS A 299 11.07 33.61 -66.74
C LYS A 299 11.39 33.97 -68.18
N TYR A 300 10.43 33.84 -69.08
CA TYR A 300 10.56 34.22 -70.48
C TYR A 300 9.31 34.95 -70.97
N ASN A 301 9.48 36.09 -71.67
CA ASN A 301 8.38 36.96 -72.13
C ASN A 301 7.34 37.28 -71.03
N GLY A 302 7.82 37.53 -69.80
CA GLY A 302 6.96 37.90 -68.67
C GLY A 302 6.16 36.76 -68.03
N LYS A 303 6.30 35.52 -68.53
CA LYS A 303 5.67 34.32 -67.98
C LYS A 303 6.72 33.39 -67.37
N TYR A 304 6.31 32.60 -66.38
CA TYR A 304 7.13 31.56 -65.80
C TYR A 304 6.83 30.22 -66.48
N TYR A 305 7.85 29.41 -66.66
CA TYR A 305 7.74 28.07 -67.22
C TYR A 305 8.48 27.08 -66.33
N ALA A 306 7.91 25.90 -66.11
CA ALA A 306 8.50 24.80 -65.35
C ALA A 306 9.17 23.79 -66.29
N SER A 307 10.28 23.22 -65.84
CA SER A 307 10.99 22.15 -66.54
C SER A 307 10.15 20.86 -66.56
N PRO A 308 10.35 19.97 -67.55
CA PRO A 308 9.71 18.65 -67.57
C PRO A 308 9.91 17.87 -66.26
N ASP A 309 11.12 17.91 -65.69
CA ASP A 309 11.46 17.22 -64.45
C ASP A 309 10.64 17.74 -63.25
N LEU A 310 10.43 19.06 -63.18
CA LEU A 310 9.58 19.66 -62.14
C LEU A 310 8.12 19.24 -62.33
N VAL A 311 7.65 19.15 -63.58
CA VAL A 311 6.28 18.70 -63.90
C VAL A 311 6.07 17.25 -63.50
N ASP A 312 7.02 16.37 -63.78
CA ASP A 312 6.95 14.96 -63.40
C ASP A 312 6.98 14.78 -61.87
N MET A 313 7.75 15.62 -61.17
CA MET A 313 7.83 15.61 -59.71
C MET A 313 6.51 16.05 -59.06
N ILE A 314 5.92 17.15 -59.49
CA ILE A 314 4.65 17.65 -58.93
C ILE A 314 3.46 16.77 -59.33
N SER A 315 3.52 16.09 -60.47
CA SER A 315 2.44 15.20 -60.93
C SER A 315 2.41 13.86 -60.20
N ASN A 316 3.51 13.47 -59.53
CA ASN A 316 3.67 12.19 -58.82
C ASN A 316 3.67 12.33 -57.29
N GLU A 317 3.24 13.46 -56.73
CA GLU A 317 2.97 13.56 -55.29
C GLU A 317 1.78 12.65 -54.93
N ASN A 318 2.08 11.45 -54.43
CA ASN A 318 1.12 10.53 -53.85
C ASN A 318 0.34 11.23 -52.72
N VAL A 319 -0.89 11.63 -53.02
CA VAL A 319 -1.85 12.12 -52.03
C VAL A 319 -2.22 10.96 -51.10
N VAL A 320 -1.59 10.90 -49.92
CA VAL A 320 -2.05 10.04 -48.83
C VAL A 320 -3.40 10.58 -48.37
N LYS A 321 -4.48 9.85 -48.67
CA LYS A 321 -5.81 10.10 -48.12
C LYS A 321 -5.75 10.04 -46.60
N VAL A 322 -5.86 11.19 -45.94
CA VAL A 322 -6.23 11.27 -44.53
C VAL A 322 -7.72 10.92 -44.46
N ILE A 323 -8.02 9.76 -43.85
CA ILE A 323 -9.38 9.41 -43.45
C ILE A 323 -9.67 10.23 -42.19
N GLU A 324 -10.51 11.26 -42.32
CA GLU A 324 -11.13 11.90 -41.16
C GLU A 324 -12.12 10.93 -40.52
N ILE A 325 -11.85 10.49 -39.30
CA ILE A 325 -12.83 9.82 -38.44
C ILE A 325 -13.57 10.94 -37.71
N SER A 326 -14.83 11.15 -38.07
CA SER A 326 -15.75 12.08 -37.41
C SER A 326 -16.09 11.61 -35.99
N LYS A 327 -16.31 12.58 -35.10
CA LYS A 327 -16.68 12.43 -33.68
C LYS A 327 -17.88 11.51 -33.43
#